data_AF-A0AAV2TLH0-F1
#
_entry.id   AF-A0AAV2TLH0-F1
#
_cell.length_a   1.000
_cell.length_b   1.000
_cell.length_c   1.000
_cell.angle_alpha   90.00
_cell.angle_beta   90.00
_cell.angle_gamma   90.00
#
_symmetry.space_group_name_H-M   'P 1'
#
loop_
_entity.id
_entity.type
_entity.pdbx_description
1 polymer ?
#
loop_
_entity_poly.entity_id
_entity_poly.type
_entity_poly.pdbx_seq_one_letter_code
_entity_poly.pdbx_strand_id
1 'polypeptide(L)'
;MQVVTLSDCEILMAPSVYYPQAYHISGIERALALGKDRLKVHTPKPEAFERFSLGSPSSQIKAAAILYNDLVYETELKVLRPNSSPYQAVIKDNLGAPYKLQQVQDCYNKILSSLNQIHAALESHKAEALAVNRVLRNLRFQFLQKTFYSIRDAIDCLTQPPRRTVDEHMTNPSRKCFHPPIPKDIVLSFFFRGPVLVFASYALGYNGRDKRWEIIGRTTVNCLVPRLEDVLRYLNLALDRTTHLLHRLEVPNN
;
A
#
# COMPACT_ATOMS: atom_id res chain seq x y z
N MET A 1 -2.38 18.45 21.95
CA MET A 1 -1.34 18.50 20.90
C MET A 1 -1.98 19.17 19.70
N GLN A 2 -1.76 20.48 19.51
CA GLN A 2 -2.36 21.24 18.41
C GLN A 2 -1.65 20.86 17.10
N VAL A 3 -2.44 20.54 16.09
CA VAL A 3 -1.98 20.36 14.71
C VAL A 3 -1.73 21.76 14.16
N VAL A 4 -0.45 22.14 14.05
CA VAL A 4 -0.07 23.41 13.42
C VAL A 4 -0.13 23.19 11.91
N THR A 5 -1.04 23.90 11.24
CA THR A 5 -1.15 23.90 9.79
C THR A 5 -0.29 25.01 9.19
N LEU A 6 0.22 24.84 7.97
CA LEU A 6 1.03 25.85 7.26
C LEU A 6 0.38 27.25 7.18
N SER A 7 -0.96 27.32 7.31
CA SER A 7 -1.71 28.58 7.42
C SER A 7 -1.26 29.47 8.59
N ASP A 8 -0.81 28.86 9.68
CA ASP A 8 -0.43 29.59 10.89
C ASP A 8 0.97 30.22 10.75
N CYS A 9 1.73 29.84 9.71
CA CYS A 9 3.01 30.44 9.37
C CYS A 9 2.91 31.62 8.39
N GLU A 10 1.75 31.89 7.78
CA GLU A 10 1.62 32.94 6.76
C GLU A 10 1.56 34.37 7.32
N ILE A 11 1.40 34.55 8.63
CA ILE A 11 1.07 35.86 9.22
C ILE A 11 2.28 36.74 9.58
N LEU A 12 3.53 36.27 9.47
CA LEU A 12 4.70 37.01 10.00
C LEU A 12 5.83 37.38 9.02
N MET A 13 5.67 37.31 7.69
CA MET A 13 6.79 37.63 6.78
C MET A 13 6.46 38.55 5.60
N ALA A 14 7.34 39.55 5.41
CA ALA A 14 7.31 40.56 4.36
C ALA A 14 7.38 39.95 2.93
N PRO A 15 6.87 40.65 1.89
CA PRO A 15 6.33 40.01 0.68
C PRO A 15 7.32 39.77 -0.49
N SER A 16 8.65 39.71 -0.30
CA SER A 16 9.57 39.76 -1.47
C SER A 16 10.52 38.58 -1.71
N VAL A 17 10.47 37.48 -0.94
CA VAL A 17 11.31 36.29 -1.22
C VAL A 17 10.55 34.98 -0.93
N TYR A 18 9.44 34.72 -1.63
CA TYR A 18 8.75 33.44 -1.54
C TYR A 18 9.46 32.38 -2.40
N TYR A 19 10.09 31.40 -1.73
CA TYR A 19 10.85 30.33 -2.35
C TYR A 19 9.95 29.35 -3.15
N PRO A 20 10.22 29.09 -4.45
CA PRO A 20 9.53 28.06 -5.23
C PRO A 20 9.57 26.66 -4.59
N GLN A 21 10.56 26.40 -3.75
CA GLN A 21 10.74 25.12 -3.05
C GLN A 21 9.66 24.84 -1.99
N ALA A 22 9.20 25.87 -1.27
CA ALA A 22 8.17 25.71 -0.23
C ALA A 22 6.83 25.26 -0.85
N TYR A 23 6.48 25.81 -2.02
CA TYR A 23 5.31 25.39 -2.79
C TYR A 23 5.37 23.92 -3.20
N HIS A 24 6.55 23.43 -3.62
CA HIS A 24 6.71 22.01 -3.95
C HIS A 24 6.63 21.11 -2.71
N ILE A 25 7.26 21.48 -1.60
CA ILE A 25 7.21 20.72 -0.33
C ILE A 25 5.78 20.61 0.19
N SER A 26 5.04 21.73 0.24
CA SER A 26 3.62 21.71 0.61
C SER A 26 2.79 20.85 -0.35
N GLY A 27 3.11 20.87 -1.65
CA GLY A 27 2.48 20.00 -2.64
C GLY A 27 2.76 18.51 -2.41
N ILE A 28 3.97 18.14 -1.99
CA ILE A 28 4.34 16.77 -1.62
C ILE A 28 3.54 16.35 -0.38
N GLU A 29 3.57 17.16 0.68
CA GLU A 29 2.84 16.90 1.92
C GLU A 29 1.34 16.71 1.68
N ARG A 30 0.72 17.62 0.92
CA ARG A 30 -0.70 17.54 0.57
C ARG A 30 -1.04 16.27 -0.19
N ALA A 31 -0.23 15.89 -1.18
CA ALA A 31 -0.44 14.66 -1.93
C ALA A 31 -0.33 13.43 -1.01
N LEU A 32 0.68 13.38 -0.13
CA LEU A 32 0.84 12.30 0.84
C LEU A 32 -0.33 12.21 1.83
N ALA A 33 -0.81 13.34 2.34
CA ALA A 33 -1.97 13.38 3.24
C ALA A 33 -3.25 12.85 2.56
N LEU A 34 -3.49 13.27 1.31
CA LEU A 34 -4.63 12.76 0.53
C LEU A 34 -4.51 11.25 0.25
N GLY A 35 -3.31 10.76 -0.09
CA GLY A 35 -3.05 9.33 -0.25
C GLY A 35 -3.27 8.55 1.05
N LYS A 36 -2.78 9.06 2.18
CA LYS A 36 -2.98 8.47 3.51
C LYS A 36 -4.47 8.29 3.83
N ASP A 37 -5.26 9.34 3.63
CA ASP A 37 -6.69 9.32 3.98
C ASP A 37 -7.48 8.35 3.09
N ARG A 38 -7.05 8.15 1.85
CA ARG A 38 -7.64 7.17 0.93
C ARG A 38 -7.33 5.71 1.25
N LEU A 39 -6.25 5.43 2.00
CA LEU A 39 -5.96 4.06 2.46
C LEU A 39 -6.98 3.57 3.50
N LYS A 40 -7.74 4.47 4.14
CA LYS A 40 -8.77 4.18 5.16
C LYS A 40 -8.27 3.34 6.34
N VAL A 41 -6.98 3.39 6.65
CA VAL A 41 -6.43 2.66 7.80
C VAL A 41 -6.86 3.39 9.09
N HIS A 42 -7.41 2.64 10.06
CA HIS A 42 -7.90 3.15 11.36
C HIS A 42 -9.07 4.17 11.31
N THR A 43 -9.86 4.23 10.23
CA THR A 43 -11.08 5.05 10.22
C THR A 43 -12.31 4.21 10.55
N PRO A 44 -12.89 4.32 11.77
CA PRO A 44 -14.14 3.64 12.11
C PRO A 44 -15.31 4.39 11.47
N LYS A 45 -15.60 4.11 10.20
CA LYS A 45 -16.82 4.59 9.55
C LYS A 45 -17.64 3.38 9.07
N PRO A 46 -18.92 3.26 9.45
CA PRO A 46 -19.79 2.16 9.01
C PRO A 46 -19.93 2.04 7.48
N GLU A 47 -19.71 3.15 6.76
CA GLU A 47 -19.71 3.23 5.29
C GLU A 47 -18.40 2.73 4.64
N ALA A 48 -17.45 2.18 5.41
CA ALA A 48 -16.15 1.76 4.89
C ALA A 48 -16.13 0.37 4.22
N PHE A 49 -17.23 -0.37 4.24
CA PHE A 49 -17.31 -1.67 3.57
C PHE A 49 -17.46 -1.51 2.05
N GLU A 50 -16.47 -2.02 1.32
CA GLU A 50 -16.44 -1.99 -0.15
C GLU A 50 -16.66 -3.41 -0.68
N ARG A 51 -17.68 -3.61 -1.52
CA ARG A 51 -18.03 -4.93 -2.08
C ARG A 51 -17.46 -5.09 -3.48
N PHE A 52 -16.80 -6.22 -3.72
CA PHE A 52 -16.17 -6.54 -4.98
C PHE A 52 -16.55 -7.93 -5.45
N SER A 53 -16.74 -8.09 -6.75
CA SER A 53 -16.89 -9.39 -7.41
C SER A 53 -15.65 -9.66 -8.26
N LEU A 54 -15.02 -10.81 -8.04
CA LEU A 54 -13.83 -11.25 -8.73
C LEU A 54 -14.15 -12.51 -9.54
N GLY A 55 -13.87 -12.46 -10.83
CA GLY A 55 -14.12 -13.56 -11.76
C GLY A 55 -15.50 -13.51 -12.39
N SER A 56 -15.59 -14.00 -13.62
CA SER A 56 -16.84 -14.17 -14.36
C SER A 56 -17.51 -15.51 -14.01
N PRO A 57 -18.79 -15.73 -14.39
CA PRO A 57 -19.45 -17.02 -14.22
C PRO A 57 -18.72 -18.21 -14.87
N SER A 58 -17.95 -17.96 -15.94
CA SER A 58 -17.14 -18.96 -16.64
C SER A 58 -15.74 -19.15 -16.07
N SER A 59 -15.35 -18.37 -15.06
CA SER A 59 -14.00 -18.45 -14.48
C SER A 59 -13.83 -19.70 -13.63
N GLN A 60 -12.64 -20.31 -13.71
CA GLN A 60 -12.27 -21.47 -12.90
C GLN A 60 -12.24 -21.15 -11.40
N ILE A 61 -12.04 -19.89 -11.04
CA ILE A 61 -12.16 -19.40 -9.67
C ILE A 61 -13.02 -18.15 -9.65
N LYS A 62 -13.72 -17.91 -8.55
CA LYS A 62 -14.50 -16.70 -8.30
C LYS A 62 -14.54 -16.37 -6.82
N ALA A 63 -14.69 -15.10 -6.50
CA ALA A 63 -14.89 -14.63 -5.13
C ALA A 63 -15.78 -13.39 -5.12
N ALA A 64 -16.68 -13.30 -4.15
CA ALA A 64 -17.30 -12.04 -3.74
C ALA A 64 -16.62 -11.62 -2.44
N ALA A 65 -15.95 -10.47 -2.43
CA ALA A 65 -15.15 -10.00 -1.29
C ALA A 65 -15.69 -8.67 -0.76
N ILE A 66 -15.79 -8.56 0.56
CA ILE A 66 -16.09 -7.32 1.26
C ILE A 66 -14.79 -6.86 1.92
N LEU A 67 -14.25 -5.74 1.45
CA LEU A 67 -13.10 -5.10 2.07
C LEU A 67 -13.55 -4.14 3.16
N TYR A 68 -12.85 -4.16 4.29
CA TYR A 68 -12.94 -3.16 5.34
C TYR A 68 -11.53 -2.70 5.69
N ASN A 69 -11.19 -1.46 5.32
CA ASN A 69 -9.85 -0.89 5.48
C ASN A 69 -8.77 -1.75 4.79
N ASP A 70 -7.97 -2.48 5.55
CA ASP A 70 -6.93 -3.39 5.07
C ASP A 70 -7.25 -4.87 5.33
N LEU A 71 -8.53 -5.19 5.49
CA LEU A 71 -9.03 -6.53 5.72
C LEU A 71 -9.93 -6.96 4.56
N VAL A 72 -9.78 -8.19 4.10
CA VAL A 72 -10.90 -8.93 3.50
C VAL A 72 -11.73 -9.41 4.67
N TYR A 73 -12.78 -8.65 4.99
CA TYR A 73 -13.61 -8.85 6.17
C TYR A 73 -14.54 -10.05 5.98
N GLU A 74 -15.22 -10.08 4.85
CA GLU A 74 -16.01 -11.22 4.42
C GLU A 74 -15.67 -11.63 3.00
N THR A 75 -15.75 -12.92 2.71
CA THR A 75 -15.76 -13.37 1.32
C THR A 75 -16.52 -14.68 1.16
N GLU A 76 -17.09 -14.88 -0.02
CA GLU A 76 -17.59 -16.18 -0.47
C GLU A 76 -16.85 -16.53 -1.76
N LEU A 77 -16.24 -17.72 -1.81
CA LEU A 77 -15.40 -18.12 -2.93
C LEU A 77 -15.69 -19.53 -3.43
N LYS A 78 -15.38 -19.75 -4.71
CA LYS A 78 -15.41 -21.07 -5.35
C LYS A 78 -14.18 -21.24 -6.22
N VAL A 79 -13.56 -22.41 -6.12
CA VAL A 79 -12.36 -22.79 -6.86
C VAL A 79 -12.57 -24.17 -7.48
N LEU A 80 -12.48 -24.26 -8.81
CA LEU A 80 -12.40 -25.55 -9.49
C LEU A 80 -11.02 -26.16 -9.23
N ARG A 81 -11.02 -27.40 -8.72
CA ARG A 81 -9.79 -28.13 -8.42
C ARG A 81 -9.50 -29.14 -9.54
N PRO A 82 -8.25 -29.26 -10.00
CA PRO A 82 -7.88 -30.32 -10.94
C PRO A 82 -8.19 -31.70 -10.34
N ASN A 83 -8.88 -32.55 -11.09
CA ASN A 83 -9.17 -33.93 -10.71
C ASN A 83 -9.85 -34.09 -9.34
N SER A 84 -10.62 -33.10 -8.91
CA SER A 84 -11.29 -33.09 -7.61
C SER A 84 -12.55 -32.25 -7.64
N SER A 85 -13.43 -32.46 -6.66
CA SER A 85 -14.64 -31.64 -6.52
C SER A 85 -14.28 -30.17 -6.30
N PRO A 86 -15.10 -29.22 -6.83
CA PRO A 86 -14.91 -27.81 -6.56
C PRO A 86 -14.86 -27.52 -5.06
N TYR A 87 -13.90 -26.70 -4.64
CA TYR A 87 -13.81 -26.22 -3.28
C TYR A 87 -14.59 -24.91 -3.13
N GLN A 88 -15.38 -24.80 -2.08
CA GLN A 88 -16.13 -23.61 -1.72
C GLN A 88 -15.82 -23.27 -0.28
N ALA A 89 -15.61 -21.99 0.00
CA ALA A 89 -15.31 -21.52 1.34
C ALA A 89 -15.76 -20.09 1.55
N VAL A 90 -15.75 -19.69 2.82
CA VAL A 90 -16.05 -18.33 3.25
C VAL A 90 -15.00 -17.81 4.22
N ILE A 91 -14.85 -16.49 4.27
CA ILE A 91 -14.28 -15.77 5.41
C ILE A 91 -15.47 -15.00 6.00
N LYS A 92 -15.77 -15.19 7.29
CA LYS A 92 -16.84 -14.49 8.02
C LYS A 92 -16.42 -14.28 9.48
N ASP A 93 -16.80 -13.14 10.05
CA ASP A 93 -16.38 -12.68 11.39
C ASP A 93 -16.70 -13.68 12.50
N ASN A 94 -17.81 -14.42 12.38
CA ASN A 94 -18.25 -15.42 13.34
C ASN A 94 -17.57 -16.80 13.18
N LEU A 95 -16.77 -17.01 12.14
CA LEU A 95 -16.08 -18.28 11.87
C LEU A 95 -14.57 -18.19 12.06
N GLY A 96 -13.98 -17.00 11.93
CA GLY A 96 -12.57 -16.78 12.20
C GLY A 96 -12.13 -15.36 11.93
N ALA A 97 -10.83 -15.10 12.09
CA ALA A 97 -10.28 -13.77 11.86
C ALA A 97 -10.32 -13.39 10.36
N PRO A 98 -10.55 -12.11 10.04
CA PRO A 98 -10.53 -11.63 8.67
C PRO A 98 -9.12 -11.73 8.05
N TYR A 99 -9.04 -11.76 6.72
CA TYR A 99 -7.76 -11.89 6.03
C TYR A 99 -7.09 -10.51 5.90
N LYS A 100 -5.92 -10.36 6.52
CA LYS A 100 -5.14 -9.11 6.52
C LYS A 100 -4.39 -8.89 5.20
N LEU A 101 -4.61 -7.73 4.58
CA LEU A 101 -3.89 -7.24 3.41
C LEU A 101 -2.74 -6.34 3.86
N GLN A 102 -1.65 -6.96 4.32
CA GLN A 102 -0.51 -6.28 4.93
C GLN A 102 0.06 -5.13 4.07
N GLN A 103 -0.01 -5.26 2.74
CA GLN A 103 0.42 -4.24 1.76
C GLN A 103 -0.19 -2.85 2.01
N VAL A 104 -1.45 -2.78 2.45
CA VAL A 104 -2.14 -1.50 2.71
C VAL A 104 -1.58 -0.84 3.97
N GLN A 105 -1.36 -1.62 5.03
CA GLN A 105 -0.74 -1.14 6.27
C GLN A 105 0.71 -0.71 6.05
N ASP A 106 1.48 -1.48 5.29
CA ASP A 106 2.88 -1.17 5.00
C ASP A 106 3.00 0.12 4.18
N CYS A 107 2.14 0.28 3.16
CA CYS A 107 2.03 1.52 2.39
C CYS A 107 1.68 2.71 3.30
N TYR A 108 0.69 2.56 4.18
CA TYR A 108 0.29 3.58 5.15
C TYR A 108 1.47 4.01 6.04
N ASN A 109 2.22 3.05 6.57
CA ASN A 109 3.38 3.31 7.42
C ASN A 109 4.49 4.07 6.66
N LYS A 110 4.72 3.75 5.37
CA LYS A 110 5.69 4.45 4.53
C LYS A 110 5.27 5.88 4.20
N ILE A 111 3.97 6.13 4.00
CA ILE A 111 3.43 7.49 3.86
C ILE A 111 3.63 8.29 5.15
N LEU A 112 3.31 7.71 6.31
CA LEU A 112 3.56 8.37 7.60
C LEU A 112 5.03 8.69 7.82
N SER A 113 5.94 7.76 7.48
CA SER A 113 7.38 8.02 7.55
C SER A 113 7.78 9.21 6.68
N SER A 114 7.25 9.31 5.46
CA SER A 114 7.51 10.41 4.53
C SER A 114 6.99 11.75 5.07
N LEU A 115 5.76 11.78 5.63
CA LEU A 115 5.18 12.97 6.24
C LEU A 115 6.01 13.44 7.45
N ASN A 116 6.40 12.51 8.33
CA ASN A 116 7.23 12.84 9.50
C ASN A 116 8.60 13.41 9.09
N GLN A 117 9.20 12.92 8.01
CA GLN A 117 10.44 13.47 7.47
C GLN A 117 10.27 14.91 6.97
N ILE A 118 9.15 15.21 6.31
CA ILE A 118 8.81 16.57 5.85
C ILE A 118 8.61 17.50 7.05
N HIS A 119 7.83 17.08 8.05
CA HIS A 119 7.59 17.87 9.25
C HIS A 119 8.86 18.16 10.03
N ALA A 120 9.72 17.15 10.22
CA ALA A 120 11.02 17.33 10.86
C ALA A 120 11.89 18.34 10.11
N ALA A 121 11.93 18.26 8.77
CA ALA A 121 12.69 19.21 7.95
C ALA A 121 12.16 20.65 8.03
N LEU A 122 10.84 20.83 8.08
CA LEU A 122 10.21 22.14 8.24
C LEU A 122 10.52 22.77 9.61
N GLU A 123 10.47 21.98 10.69
CA GLU A 123 10.81 22.44 12.04
C GLU A 123 12.32 22.78 12.17
N SER A 124 13.20 21.97 11.58
CA SER A 124 14.63 22.30 11.51
C SER A 124 14.87 23.61 10.73
N HIS A 125 14.13 23.85 9.64
CA HIS A 125 14.25 25.10 8.89
C HIS A 125 13.80 26.35 9.65
N LYS A 126 12.80 26.25 10.53
CA LYS A 126 12.41 27.37 11.40
C LYS A 126 13.52 27.74 12.38
N ALA A 127 14.23 26.74 12.92
CA ALA A 127 15.37 26.96 13.81
C ALA A 127 16.63 27.48 13.07
N GLU A 128 16.82 27.06 11.81
CA GLU A 128 18.02 27.34 11.01
C GLU A 128 17.95 28.62 10.15
N ALA A 129 16.79 29.26 9.99
CA ALA A 129 16.67 30.57 9.30
C ALA A 129 17.56 31.68 9.94
N LEU A 130 18.17 31.39 11.09
CA LEU A 130 19.13 32.21 11.83
C LEU A 130 20.61 31.96 11.47
N ALA A 131 20.96 30.97 10.62
CA ALA A 131 22.35 30.61 10.32
C ALA A 131 22.63 30.38 8.81
N VAL A 132 23.78 30.86 8.31
CA VAL A 132 24.11 30.98 6.87
C VAL A 132 24.82 29.74 6.29
N ASN A 133 24.24 29.20 5.20
CA ASN A 133 24.82 28.50 4.02
C ASN A 133 25.63 27.18 4.09
N ARG A 134 25.58 26.47 2.94
CA ARG A 134 26.13 25.15 2.53
C ARG A 134 25.68 23.91 3.30
N VAL A 135 25.73 23.89 4.64
CA VAL A 135 25.22 22.75 5.44
C VAL A 135 23.74 22.52 5.13
N LEU A 136 22.99 23.61 4.94
CA LEU A 136 21.58 23.61 4.57
C LEU A 136 21.29 22.92 3.23
N ARG A 137 22.19 22.99 2.23
CA ARG A 137 21.95 22.36 0.92
C ARG A 137 22.11 20.84 1.00
N ASN A 138 23.11 20.37 1.74
CA ASN A 138 23.35 18.94 1.96
C ASN A 138 22.26 18.32 2.84
N LEU A 139 21.83 19.02 3.89
CA LEU A 139 20.69 18.58 4.72
C LEU A 139 19.38 18.56 3.91
N ARG A 140 19.14 19.58 3.07
CA ARG A 140 18.00 19.64 2.14
C ARG A 140 17.98 18.47 1.17
N PHE A 141 19.13 18.17 0.58
CA PHE A 141 19.25 17.07 -0.37
C PHE A 141 19.05 15.71 0.29
N GLN A 142 19.66 15.47 1.46
CA GLN A 142 19.52 14.21 2.19
C GLN A 142 18.08 13.93 2.65
N PHE A 143 17.35 14.92 3.15
CA PHE A 143 15.96 14.67 3.54
C PHE A 143 15.10 14.35 2.31
N LEU A 144 15.27 15.10 1.20
CA LEU A 144 14.50 14.84 -0.03
C LEU A 144 14.79 13.46 -0.61
N GLN A 145 16.04 12.99 -0.54
CA GLN A 145 16.37 11.61 -0.93
C GLN A 145 15.68 10.58 -0.03
N LYS A 146 15.67 10.78 1.29
CA LYS A 146 14.95 9.89 2.23
C LYS A 146 13.45 9.87 1.95
N THR A 147 12.87 11.03 1.68
CA THR A 147 11.45 11.18 1.33
C THR A 147 11.16 10.49 0.00
N PHE A 148 11.99 10.70 -1.03
CA PHE A 148 11.89 10.01 -2.31
C PHE A 148 11.84 8.49 -2.15
N TYR A 149 12.81 7.91 -1.42
CA TYR A 149 12.85 6.46 -1.21
C TYR A 149 11.64 5.97 -0.40
N SER A 150 11.19 6.73 0.59
CA SER A 150 10.03 6.36 1.41
C SER A 150 8.72 6.38 0.60
N ILE A 151 8.57 7.33 -0.32
CA ILE A 151 7.44 7.40 -1.26
C ILE A 151 7.50 6.24 -2.26
N ARG A 152 8.68 5.98 -2.85
CA ARG A 152 8.87 4.85 -3.78
C ARG A 152 8.54 3.53 -3.10
N ASP A 153 9.05 3.30 -1.90
CA ASP A 153 8.76 2.10 -1.11
C ASP A 153 7.23 1.97 -0.83
N ALA A 154 6.53 3.08 -0.58
CA ALA A 154 5.07 3.06 -0.41
C ALA A 154 4.33 2.60 -1.69
N ILE A 155 4.81 3.01 -2.87
CA ILE A 155 4.30 2.55 -4.16
C ILE A 155 4.60 1.05 -4.35
N ASP A 156 5.81 0.62 -4.01
CA ASP A 156 6.24 -0.77 -4.12
C ASP A 156 5.40 -1.70 -3.23
N CYS A 157 5.01 -1.27 -2.02
CA CYS A 157 4.10 -2.03 -1.15
C CYS A 157 2.82 -2.47 -1.87
N LEU A 158 2.25 -1.61 -2.72
CA LEU A 158 1.00 -1.91 -3.45
C LEU A 158 1.25 -2.58 -4.80
N THR A 159 2.35 -2.27 -5.48
CA THR A 159 2.61 -2.74 -6.86
C THR A 159 3.37 -4.05 -6.92
N GLN A 160 4.19 -4.37 -5.91
CA GLN A 160 5.00 -5.58 -5.84
C GLN A 160 4.40 -6.58 -4.84
N PRO A 161 3.58 -7.54 -5.30
CA PRO A 161 3.00 -8.54 -4.40
C PRO A 161 4.10 -9.40 -3.75
N PRO A 162 3.93 -9.81 -2.48
CA PRO A 162 4.92 -10.63 -1.80
C PRO A 162 5.16 -11.94 -2.55
N ARG A 163 6.41 -12.23 -2.88
CA ARG A 163 6.81 -13.54 -3.41
C ARG A 163 6.94 -14.49 -2.24
N ARG A 164 6.12 -15.55 -2.23
CA ARG A 164 6.17 -16.59 -1.20
C ARG A 164 6.47 -17.95 -1.79
N THR A 165 7.25 -18.74 -1.08
CA THR A 165 7.47 -20.16 -1.38
C THR A 165 6.21 -20.98 -1.07
N VAL A 166 6.15 -22.23 -1.53
CA VAL A 166 5.03 -23.13 -1.23
C VAL A 166 4.91 -23.35 0.27
N ASP A 167 6.03 -23.54 0.97
CA ASP A 167 6.06 -23.77 2.41
C ASP A 167 5.60 -22.53 3.19
N GLU A 168 6.01 -21.34 2.77
CA GLU A 168 5.53 -20.07 3.35
C GLU A 168 4.04 -19.88 3.14
N HIS A 169 3.51 -20.28 1.99
CA HIS A 169 2.07 -20.29 1.76
C HIS A 169 1.36 -21.28 2.68
N MET A 170 1.88 -22.51 2.79
CA MET A 170 1.28 -23.60 3.59
C MET A 170 1.30 -23.32 5.09
N THR A 171 2.31 -22.60 5.58
CA THR A 171 2.45 -22.21 7.00
C THR A 171 1.81 -20.86 7.30
N ASN A 172 1.29 -20.15 6.30
CA ASN A 172 0.75 -18.82 6.49
C ASN A 172 -0.47 -18.81 7.43
N PRO A 173 -0.49 -17.96 8.48
CA PRO A 173 -1.63 -17.86 9.39
C PRO A 173 -2.95 -17.53 8.69
N SER A 174 -2.93 -16.78 7.59
CA SER A 174 -4.11 -16.39 6.83
C SER A 174 -4.86 -17.58 6.20
N ARG A 175 -4.26 -18.78 6.12
CA ARG A 175 -5.00 -19.99 5.72
C ARG A 175 -6.13 -20.33 6.68
N LYS A 176 -6.03 -19.91 7.95
CA LYS A 176 -7.04 -20.15 9.00
C LYS A 176 -8.26 -19.24 8.87
N CYS A 177 -8.23 -18.24 7.99
CA CYS A 177 -9.38 -17.37 7.73
C CYS A 177 -10.52 -18.10 7.01
N PHE A 178 -10.20 -19.16 6.25
CA PHE A 178 -11.13 -19.82 5.34
C PHE A 178 -11.87 -20.99 6.00
N HIS A 179 -13.18 -21.04 5.80
CA HIS A 179 -14.07 -22.06 6.34
C HIS A 179 -14.92 -22.69 5.23
N PRO A 180 -14.89 -24.03 5.07
CA PRO A 180 -14.07 -25.01 5.80
C PRO A 180 -12.57 -24.84 5.52
N PRO A 181 -11.66 -25.43 6.32
CA PRO A 181 -10.22 -25.29 6.13
C PRO A 181 -9.75 -25.65 4.71
N ILE A 182 -8.73 -24.93 4.22
CA ILE A 182 -8.20 -25.12 2.88
C ILE A 182 -7.59 -26.54 2.74
N PRO A 183 -7.98 -27.31 1.71
CA PRO A 183 -7.34 -28.58 1.35
C PRO A 183 -5.83 -28.45 1.12
N LYS A 184 -5.09 -29.56 1.25
CA LYS A 184 -3.61 -29.55 1.10
C LYS A 184 -3.15 -29.41 -0.36
N ASP A 185 -4.00 -29.76 -1.31
CA ASP A 185 -3.75 -29.72 -2.75
C ASP A 185 -3.97 -28.32 -3.36
N ILE A 186 -4.35 -27.31 -2.57
CA ILE A 186 -4.48 -25.93 -3.04
C ILE A 186 -3.94 -24.91 -2.03
N VAL A 187 -3.51 -23.77 -2.56
CA VAL A 187 -3.23 -22.56 -1.79
C VAL A 187 -4.10 -21.42 -2.32
N LEU A 188 -4.70 -20.67 -1.41
CA LEU A 188 -5.50 -19.49 -1.73
C LEU A 188 -4.83 -18.24 -1.16
N SER A 189 -4.88 -17.13 -1.91
CA SER A 189 -4.27 -15.87 -1.50
C SER A 189 -5.04 -14.68 -2.04
N PHE A 190 -5.18 -13.64 -1.19
CA PHE A 190 -5.55 -12.30 -1.61
C PHE A 190 -4.33 -11.38 -1.51
N PHE A 191 -4.14 -10.54 -2.53
CA PHE A 191 -3.09 -9.52 -2.56
C PHE A 191 -3.45 -8.40 -3.53
N PHE A 192 -2.72 -7.28 -3.46
CA PHE A 192 -2.80 -6.17 -4.41
C PHE A 192 -1.69 -6.24 -5.45
N ARG A 193 -2.04 -5.86 -6.69
CA ARG A 193 -1.11 -5.56 -7.76
C ARG A 193 -1.46 -4.17 -8.30
N GLY A 194 -0.84 -3.15 -7.73
CA GLY A 194 -1.22 -1.76 -7.93
C GLY A 194 -2.62 -1.51 -7.35
N PRO A 195 -3.57 -0.92 -8.10
CA PRO A 195 -4.92 -0.67 -7.61
C PRO A 195 -5.86 -1.89 -7.72
N VAL A 196 -5.33 -3.04 -8.13
CA VAL A 196 -6.13 -4.23 -8.45
C VAL A 196 -6.04 -5.25 -7.32
N LEU A 197 -7.19 -5.60 -6.73
CA LEU A 197 -7.30 -6.74 -5.82
C LEU A 197 -7.27 -8.03 -6.64
N VAL A 198 -6.38 -8.94 -6.26
CA VAL A 198 -6.22 -10.24 -6.91
C VAL A 198 -6.59 -11.34 -5.93
N PHE A 199 -7.46 -12.24 -6.36
CA PHE A 199 -7.66 -13.54 -5.74
C PHE A 199 -6.94 -14.60 -6.57
N ALA A 200 -6.03 -15.33 -5.93
CA ALA A 200 -5.20 -16.34 -6.57
C ALA A 200 -5.44 -17.72 -5.95
N SER A 201 -5.50 -18.73 -6.82
CA SER A 201 -5.48 -20.14 -6.48
C SER A 201 -4.26 -20.81 -7.11
N TYR A 202 -3.51 -21.52 -6.29
CA TYR A 202 -2.36 -22.33 -6.72
C TYR A 202 -2.72 -23.80 -6.50
N ALA A 203 -2.81 -24.57 -7.58
CA ALA A 203 -2.95 -26.01 -7.49
C ALA A 203 -1.59 -26.62 -7.14
N LEU A 204 -1.58 -27.52 -6.17
CA LEU A 204 -0.38 -28.18 -5.68
C LEU A 204 -0.36 -29.66 -6.04
N GLY A 205 0.78 -30.12 -6.53
CA GLY A 205 1.10 -31.53 -6.71
C GLY A 205 2.12 -31.96 -5.67
N TYR A 206 1.93 -33.14 -5.08
CA TYR A 206 2.93 -33.71 -4.17
C TYR A 206 3.95 -34.53 -4.97
N ASN A 207 5.21 -34.08 -4.95
CA ASN A 207 6.32 -34.82 -5.54
C ASN A 207 6.83 -35.84 -4.52
N GLY A 208 6.52 -37.12 -4.75
CA GLY A 208 6.90 -38.21 -3.84
C GLY A 208 8.40 -38.47 -3.76
N ARG A 209 9.20 -38.07 -4.77
CA ARG A 209 10.66 -38.24 -4.76
C ARG A 209 11.33 -37.23 -3.84
N ASP A 210 10.96 -35.96 -3.99
CA ASP A 210 11.53 -34.85 -3.21
C ASP A 210 10.77 -34.58 -1.90
N LYS A 211 9.71 -35.36 -1.63
CA LYS A 211 8.83 -35.25 -0.46
C LYS A 211 8.31 -33.83 -0.21
N ARG A 212 8.02 -33.08 -1.29
CA ARG A 212 7.62 -31.67 -1.23
C ARG A 212 6.41 -31.39 -2.10
N TRP A 213 5.69 -30.34 -1.74
CA TRP A 213 4.60 -29.79 -2.55
C TRP A 213 5.15 -28.80 -3.57
N GLU A 214 4.64 -28.88 -4.79
CA GLU A 214 5.03 -28.00 -5.89
C GLU A 214 3.79 -27.38 -6.56
N ILE A 215 3.93 -26.16 -7.05
CA ILE A 215 2.85 -25.49 -7.78
C ILE A 215 2.78 -26.06 -9.18
N ILE A 216 1.70 -26.77 -9.49
CA ILE A 216 1.43 -27.36 -10.81
C ILE A 216 0.51 -26.49 -11.67
N GLY A 217 -0.22 -25.57 -11.06
CA GLY A 217 -1.14 -24.68 -11.77
C GLY A 217 -1.40 -23.39 -11.01
N ARG A 218 -1.64 -22.30 -11.75
CA ARG A 218 -1.94 -20.97 -11.20
C ARG A 218 -3.14 -20.39 -11.92
N THR A 219 -4.14 -19.99 -11.16
CA THR A 219 -5.33 -19.30 -11.68
C THR A 219 -5.56 -18.06 -10.85
N THR A 220 -5.85 -16.93 -11.49
CA THR A 220 -6.15 -15.67 -10.80
C THR A 220 -7.39 -15.01 -11.38
N VAL A 221 -8.11 -14.29 -10.53
CA VAL A 221 -9.17 -13.36 -10.91
C VAL A 221 -8.96 -12.07 -10.15
N ASN A 222 -9.47 -10.96 -10.68
CA ASN A 222 -9.15 -9.66 -10.15
C ASN A 222 -10.28 -8.65 -10.35
N CYS A 223 -10.18 -7.55 -9.61
CA CYS A 223 -11.05 -6.39 -9.77
C CYS A 223 -10.30 -5.10 -9.38
N LEU A 224 -10.71 -3.97 -9.93
CA LEU A 224 -10.18 -2.66 -9.56
C LEU A 224 -10.72 -2.23 -8.19
N VAL A 225 -9.86 -1.64 -7.36
CA VAL A 225 -10.21 -0.98 -6.11
C VAL A 225 -9.99 0.53 -6.27
N PRO A 226 -11.05 1.33 -6.55
CA PRO A 226 -10.90 2.72 -6.96
C PRO A 226 -10.14 3.60 -5.98
N ARG A 227 -10.29 3.38 -4.67
CA ARG A 227 -9.54 4.17 -3.67
C ARG A 227 -8.03 3.97 -3.79
N LEU A 228 -7.55 2.79 -4.20
CA LEU A 228 -6.12 2.52 -4.36
C LEU A 228 -5.55 3.12 -5.64
N GLU A 229 -6.39 3.30 -6.67
CA GLU A 229 -6.03 4.10 -7.85
C GLU A 229 -5.76 5.55 -7.45
N ASP A 230 -6.64 6.12 -6.63
CA ASP A 230 -6.45 7.43 -6.03
C ASP A 230 -5.17 7.52 -5.18
N VAL A 231 -4.89 6.52 -4.34
CA VAL A 231 -3.66 6.46 -3.53
C VAL A 231 -2.42 6.50 -4.44
N LEU A 232 -2.36 5.63 -5.44
CA LEU A 232 -1.20 5.55 -6.35
C LEU A 232 -1.04 6.84 -7.15
N ARG A 233 -2.14 7.47 -7.58
CA ARG A 233 -2.10 8.77 -8.24
C ARG A 233 -1.48 9.85 -7.34
N TYR A 234 -1.89 9.90 -6.07
CA TYR A 234 -1.31 10.85 -5.11
C TYR A 234 0.16 10.56 -4.80
N LEU A 235 0.54 9.29 -4.66
CA LEU A 235 1.94 8.89 -4.43
C LEU A 235 2.83 9.26 -5.62
N ASN A 236 2.38 9.02 -6.85
CA ASN A 236 3.14 9.41 -8.04
C ASN A 236 3.27 10.93 -8.15
N LEU A 237 2.21 11.69 -7.85
CA LEU A 237 2.29 13.15 -7.80
C LEU A 237 3.31 13.65 -6.77
N ALA A 238 3.36 13.02 -5.59
CA ALA A 238 4.34 13.33 -4.56
C ALA A 238 5.76 12.96 -5.01
N LEU A 239 5.93 11.81 -5.65
CA LEU A 239 7.21 11.34 -6.18
C LEU A 239 7.74 12.29 -7.25
N ASP A 240 6.92 12.66 -8.24
CA ASP A 240 7.30 13.57 -9.33
C ASP A 240 7.77 14.93 -8.80
N ARG A 241 7.05 15.48 -7.82
CA ARG A 241 7.44 16.73 -7.15
C ARG A 241 8.76 16.59 -6.40
N THR A 242 8.98 15.45 -5.75
CA THR A 242 10.23 15.17 -5.02
C THR A 242 11.40 15.05 -5.99
N THR A 243 11.23 14.31 -7.09
CA THR A 243 12.21 14.16 -8.18
C THR A 243 12.56 15.51 -8.80
N HIS A 244 11.56 16.35 -9.07
CA HIS A 244 11.79 17.70 -9.58
C HIS A 244 12.65 18.55 -8.61
N LEU A 245 12.37 18.49 -7.30
CA LEU A 245 13.19 19.18 -6.30
C LEU A 245 14.62 18.64 -6.21
N LEU A 246 14.80 17.32 -6.28
CA LEU A 246 16.13 16.69 -6.26
C LEU A 246 16.98 17.18 -7.44
N HIS A 247 16.47 17.12 -8.67
CA HIS A 247 17.18 17.61 -9.85
C HIS A 247 17.55 19.10 -9.74
N ARG A 248 16.63 19.93 -9.23
CA ARG A 248 16.89 21.37 -9.02
C ARG A 248 17.99 21.64 -7.99
N LEU A 249 18.20 20.74 -7.04
CA LEU A 249 19.23 20.90 -6.00
C LEU A 249 20.59 20.35 -6.42
N GLU A 250 20.61 19.34 -7.31
CA GLU A 250 21.82 18.77 -7.92
C GLU A 250 22.53 19.74 -8.86
N VAL A 251 21.78 20.54 -9.62
CA VAL A 251 22.37 21.55 -10.52
C VAL A 251 22.97 22.70 -9.70
N PRO A 252 24.28 23.02 -9.82
CA PRO A 252 24.84 24.23 -9.24
C PRO A 252 24.16 25.43 -9.88
N ASN A 253 23.62 26.36 -9.09
CA ASN A 253 23.18 27.65 -9.62
C ASN A 253 24.45 28.34 -10.12
N ASN A 254 24.60 28.49 -11.45
CA ASN A 254 25.59 29.38 -12.06
C ASN A 254 25.26 30.83 -11.72
#